data_AF-X1R215-F1
#
_entry.id   AF-X1R215-F1
#
_cell.length_a   1.000
_cell.length_b   1.000
_cell.length_c   1.000
_cell.angle_alpha   90.00
_cell.angle_beta   90.00
_cell.angle_gamma   90.00
#
_symmetry.space_group_name_H-M   'P 1'
#
loop_
_entity.id
_entity.type
_entity.pdbx_description
1 polymer ?
#
loop_
_entity_poly.entity_id
_entity_poly.type
_entity_poly.pdbx_seq_one_letter_code
_entity_poly.pdbx_strand_id
1 'polypeptide(L)'
;GIKVMATGGIGGVHREILKTLDISADIYALSKHNLIVVCSGPKAFLDIKNTFELLESLSIHVVGYKNSYFATFFCGVDENLELKYVLENTKEIAEVYLKMRDLGMEHSLLVSNPILKEYELDKNLADMSKVFRISLCTPPIPPVAMTFIP
;
A
#
# COMPACT_ATOMS: atom_id res chain seq x y z
N GLY A 1 8.86 -20.96 6.04
CA GLY A 1 8.86 -19.56 6.53
C GLY A 1 7.54 -18.90 6.23
N ILE A 2 7.20 -17.82 6.93
CA ILE A 2 5.96 -17.02 6.73
C ILE A 2 6.04 -16.30 5.37
N LYS A 3 4.95 -16.38 4.58
CA LYS A 3 4.91 -15.89 3.19
C LYS A 3 3.92 -14.76 2.94
N VAL A 4 3.16 -14.36 3.96
CA VAL A 4 2.12 -13.34 3.85
C VAL A 4 2.24 -12.40 5.03
N MET A 5 2.14 -11.09 4.77
CA MET A 5 2.09 -10.02 5.76
C MET A 5 0.92 -9.09 5.42
N ALA A 6 0.18 -8.66 6.43
CA ALA A 6 -0.85 -7.64 6.30
C ALA A 6 -0.45 -6.41 7.12
N THR A 7 -0.64 -5.22 6.56
CA THR A 7 -0.39 -3.94 7.23
C THR A 7 -1.41 -2.91 6.76
N GLY A 8 -1.65 -1.86 7.55
CA GLY A 8 -2.51 -0.77 7.11
C GLY A 8 -1.92 -0.07 5.87
N GLY A 9 -0.64 0.30 5.95
CA GLY A 9 0.05 0.98 4.86
C GLY A 9 1.55 0.84 4.93
N ILE A 10 2.19 0.73 3.77
CA ILE A 10 3.64 0.61 3.64
C ILE A 10 4.33 1.97 3.79
N GLY A 11 5.62 1.96 4.07
CA GLY A 11 6.50 3.10 3.79
C GLY A 11 6.61 3.36 2.29
N GLY A 12 7.31 4.43 1.93
CA GLY A 12 7.41 4.87 0.54
C GLY A 12 8.35 6.04 0.40
N VAL A 13 8.18 6.78 -0.70
CA VAL A 13 8.92 8.00 -0.99
C VAL A 13 8.33 9.14 -0.17
N HIS A 14 9.18 9.86 0.57
CA HIS A 14 8.73 11.05 1.29
C HIS A 14 8.54 12.24 0.35
N ARG A 15 7.72 13.19 0.75
CA ARG A 15 7.54 14.44 0.00
C ARG A 15 8.86 15.20 -0.09
N GLU A 16 9.02 16.01 -1.13
CA GLU A 16 10.26 16.74 -1.44
C GLU A 16 11.48 15.86 -1.73
N ILE A 17 11.27 14.66 -2.29
CA ILE A 17 12.33 13.68 -2.56
C ILE A 17 13.53 14.24 -3.31
N LEU A 18 13.35 15.18 -4.24
CA LEU A 18 14.43 15.81 -5.00
C LEU A 18 15.42 16.62 -4.13
N LYS A 19 15.03 16.97 -2.90
CA LYS A 19 15.88 17.69 -1.94
C LYS A 19 16.43 16.78 -0.85
N THR A 20 15.62 15.84 -0.36
CA THR A 20 15.92 15.04 0.84
C THR A 20 16.48 13.66 0.54
N LEU A 21 16.10 13.08 -0.60
CA LEU A 21 16.36 11.67 -0.94
C LEU A 21 15.85 10.67 0.12
N ASP A 22 14.82 11.07 0.88
CA ASP A 22 14.24 10.26 1.96
C ASP A 22 13.24 9.23 1.39
N ILE A 23 13.68 7.97 1.38
CA ILE A 23 12.93 6.81 0.89
C ILE A 23 12.92 5.74 1.99
N SER A 24 11.74 5.24 2.34
CA SER A 24 11.62 4.19 3.34
C SER A 24 12.35 2.91 2.94
N ALA A 25 13.02 2.29 3.91
CA ALA A 25 13.64 0.97 3.77
C ALA A 25 12.63 -0.13 3.40
N ASP A 26 11.33 0.07 3.65
CA ASP A 26 10.26 -0.85 3.21
C ASP A 26 10.34 -1.13 1.71
N ILE A 27 10.59 -0.10 0.89
CA ILE A 27 10.67 -0.22 -0.57
C ILE A 27 11.82 -1.15 -0.97
N TYR A 28 12.98 -0.99 -0.33
CA TYR A 28 14.11 -1.86 -0.58
C TYR A 28 13.83 -3.30 -0.12
N ALA A 29 13.23 -3.47 1.07
CA ALA A 29 12.85 -4.78 1.59
C ALA A 29 11.88 -5.51 0.65
N LEU A 30 10.87 -4.80 0.13
CA LEU A 30 9.90 -5.33 -0.84
C LEU A 30 10.56 -5.78 -2.15
N SER A 31 11.64 -5.13 -2.58
CA SER A 31 12.40 -5.55 -3.77
C SER A 31 13.29 -6.79 -3.56
N LYS A 32 13.62 -7.13 -2.31
CA LYS A 32 14.60 -8.19 -1.97
C LYS A 32 13.98 -9.41 -1.32
N HIS A 33 12.70 -9.35 -0.96
CA HIS A 33 12.04 -10.42 -0.24
C HIS A 33 10.79 -10.90 -0.96
N ASN A 34 10.78 -12.19 -1.29
CA ASN A 34 9.66 -12.85 -1.93
C ASN A 34 8.59 -13.21 -0.88
N LEU A 35 7.65 -12.30 -0.66
CA LEU A 35 6.44 -12.48 0.15
C LEU A 35 5.24 -11.73 -0.46
N ILE A 36 4.05 -12.05 0.01
CA ILE A 36 2.83 -11.30 -0.28
C ILE A 36 2.64 -10.24 0.81
N VAL A 37 2.45 -8.98 0.42
CA VAL A 37 2.13 -7.87 1.34
C VAL A 37 0.77 -7.30 0.97
N VAL A 38 -0.20 -7.40 1.88
CA VAL A 38 -1.52 -6.82 1.71
C VAL A 38 -1.58 -5.49 2.46
N CYS A 39 -1.94 -4.41 1.76
CA CYS A 39 -2.06 -3.09 2.37
C CYS A 39 -3.03 -2.18 1.62
N SER A 40 -3.40 -1.05 2.23
CA SER A 40 -4.15 0.01 1.58
C SER A 40 -3.24 1.05 0.93
N GLY A 41 -2.06 0.65 0.45
CA GLY A 41 -1.08 1.53 -0.19
C GLY A 41 -0.09 2.21 0.77
N PRO A 42 0.71 3.18 0.30
CA PRO A 42 1.63 3.92 1.15
C PRO A 42 0.89 4.86 2.11
N LYS A 43 1.47 5.09 3.29
CA LYS A 43 0.89 6.00 4.29
C LYS A 43 0.59 7.38 3.69
N ALA A 44 -0.56 7.97 4.05
CA ALA A 44 -1.12 9.16 3.39
C ALA A 44 -0.21 10.43 3.40
N PHE A 45 0.73 10.53 4.33
CA PHE A 45 1.67 11.68 4.39
C PHE A 45 2.84 11.56 3.40
N LEU A 46 2.99 10.42 2.73
CA LEU A 46 4.03 10.16 1.75
C LEU A 46 3.67 10.74 0.37
N ASP A 47 4.62 10.68 -0.54
CA ASP A 47 4.42 10.97 -1.95
C ASP A 47 3.93 9.70 -2.66
N ILE A 48 2.62 9.60 -2.84
CA ILE A 48 1.97 8.41 -3.39
C ILE A 48 2.44 8.14 -4.82
N LYS A 49 2.52 9.19 -5.66
CA LYS A 49 2.90 9.07 -7.06
C LYS A 49 4.34 8.60 -7.20
N ASN A 50 5.29 9.25 -6.52
CA ASN A 50 6.69 8.82 -6.59
C ASN A 50 6.90 7.44 -5.97
N THR A 51 6.10 7.06 -4.96
CA THR A 51 6.12 5.69 -4.43
C THR A 51 5.66 4.68 -5.47
N PHE A 52 4.55 4.96 -6.16
CA PHE A 52 4.01 4.09 -7.21
C PHE A 52 5.02 3.87 -8.35
N GLU A 53 5.63 4.94 -8.85
CA GLU A 53 6.68 4.88 -9.88
C GLU A 53 7.92 4.09 -9.44
N LEU A 54 8.31 4.24 -8.17
CA LEU A 54 9.48 3.54 -7.62
C LEU A 54 9.22 2.04 -7.42
N LEU A 55 8.00 1.66 -7.03
CA LEU A 55 7.60 0.25 -6.95
C LEU A 55 7.75 -0.44 -8.31
N GLU A 56 7.28 0.20 -9.39
CA GLU A 56 7.46 -0.31 -10.75
C GLU A 56 8.94 -0.39 -11.13
N SER A 57 9.71 0.68 -10.88
CA SER A 57 11.14 0.74 -11.22
C SER A 57 11.97 -0.35 -10.53
N LEU A 58 11.58 -0.76 -9.33
CA LEU A 58 12.23 -1.83 -8.56
C LEU A 58 11.62 -3.21 -8.82
N SER A 59 10.80 -3.36 -9.86
CA SER A 59 10.15 -4.63 -10.23
C SER A 59 9.30 -5.24 -9.09
N ILE A 60 8.77 -4.40 -8.20
CA ILE A 60 7.83 -4.85 -7.17
C ILE A 60 6.47 -4.99 -7.84
N HIS A 61 5.90 -6.19 -7.80
CA HIS A 61 4.64 -6.47 -8.48
C HIS A 61 3.49 -5.93 -7.65
N VAL A 62 2.76 -4.95 -8.19
CA VAL A 62 1.56 -4.39 -7.55
C VAL A 62 0.31 -4.91 -8.27
N VAL A 63 -0.63 -5.46 -7.50
CA VAL A 63 -1.92 -5.94 -7.99
C VAL A 63 -3.05 -5.32 -7.18
N GLY A 64 -4.14 -4.95 -7.83
CA GLY A 64 -5.34 -4.47 -7.18
C GLY A 64 -6.21 -5.63 -6.71
N TYR A 65 -6.75 -5.56 -5.50
CA TYR A 65 -7.78 -6.49 -5.06
C TYR A 65 -9.16 -5.88 -5.31
N LYS A 66 -9.87 -6.40 -6.32
CA LYS A 66 -11.21 -5.93 -6.74
C LYS A 66 -11.29 -4.42 -7.05
N ASN A 67 -10.16 -3.79 -7.39
CA ASN A 67 -10.08 -2.37 -7.71
C ASN A 67 -8.93 -2.13 -8.71
N SER A 68 -9.17 -1.31 -9.72
CA SER A 68 -8.21 -0.97 -10.78
C SER A 68 -7.27 0.18 -10.44
N TYR A 69 -7.44 0.85 -9.31
CA TYR A 69 -6.66 2.02 -8.93
C TYR A 69 -5.85 1.80 -7.65
N PHE A 70 -4.70 2.46 -7.58
CA PHE A 70 -3.79 2.33 -6.44
C PHE A 70 -4.37 2.95 -5.18
N ALA A 71 -4.30 2.22 -4.07
CA ALA A 71 -4.84 2.66 -2.79
C ALA A 71 -3.97 3.76 -2.15
N THR A 72 -4.62 4.68 -1.44
CA THR A 72 -4.01 5.88 -0.85
C THR A 72 -4.26 5.97 0.66
N PHE A 73 -4.08 4.83 1.32
CA PHE A 73 -4.30 4.62 2.75
C PHE A 73 -5.74 4.97 3.15
N PHE A 74 -5.94 6.03 3.92
CA PHE A 74 -7.28 6.46 4.34
C PHE A 74 -8.08 7.20 3.26
N CYS A 75 -7.45 7.62 2.16
CA CYS A 75 -8.08 8.49 1.15
C CYS A 75 -8.71 7.72 -0.03
N GLY A 76 -8.96 6.41 0.15
CA GLY A 76 -9.50 5.55 -0.91
C GLY A 76 -8.45 5.23 -1.97
N VAL A 77 -8.71 5.63 -3.21
CA VAL A 77 -7.83 5.39 -4.36
C VAL A 77 -7.43 6.69 -5.08
N ASP A 78 -6.34 6.61 -5.85
CA ASP A 78 -5.96 7.64 -6.82
C ASP A 78 -6.34 7.17 -8.23
N GLU A 79 -7.36 7.81 -8.80
CA GLU A 79 -7.86 7.50 -10.15
C GLU A 79 -6.84 7.81 -11.27
N ASN A 80 -5.76 8.54 -10.94
CA ASN A 80 -4.66 8.79 -11.88
C ASN A 80 -3.59 7.69 -11.86
N LEU A 81 -3.67 6.74 -10.91
CA LEU A 81 -2.68 5.66 -10.72
C LEU A 81 -3.35 4.31 -10.98
N GLU A 82 -3.55 4.00 -12.27
CA GLU A 82 -4.16 2.75 -12.71
C GLU A 82 -3.19 1.57 -12.54
N LEU A 83 -3.69 0.48 -11.99
CA LEU A 83 -2.98 -0.78 -11.79
C LEU A 83 -3.07 -1.64 -13.04
N LYS A 84 -1.92 -2.22 -13.44
CA LYS A 84 -1.84 -3.11 -14.62
C LYS A 84 -2.63 -4.41 -14.45
N TYR A 85 -2.84 -4.85 -13.21
CA TYR A 85 -3.47 -6.13 -12.89
C TYR A 85 -4.45 -5.98 -11.73
N VAL A 86 -5.63 -6.56 -11.88
CA VAL A 86 -6.68 -6.64 -10.86
C VAL A 86 -7.04 -8.11 -10.67
N LEU A 87 -7.14 -8.52 -9.41
CA LEU A 87 -7.47 -9.89 -9.01
C LEU A 87 -8.75 -9.87 -8.17
N GLU A 88 -9.62 -10.85 -8.39
CA GLU A 88 -10.97 -10.85 -7.82
C GLU A 88 -11.07 -11.64 -6.51
N ASN A 89 -10.14 -12.56 -6.28
CA ASN A 89 -10.15 -13.43 -5.12
C ASN A 89 -8.75 -13.78 -4.62
N THR A 90 -8.69 -14.29 -3.39
CA THR A 90 -7.42 -14.64 -2.73
C THR A 90 -6.73 -15.83 -3.37
N LYS A 91 -7.46 -16.69 -4.08
CA LYS A 91 -6.90 -17.84 -4.80
C LYS A 91 -6.04 -17.37 -5.97
N GLU A 92 -6.52 -16.41 -6.76
CA GLU A 92 -5.76 -15.79 -7.85
C GLU A 92 -4.46 -15.14 -7.34
N ILE A 93 -4.53 -14.41 -6.23
CA ILE A 93 -3.34 -13.81 -5.58
C ILE A 93 -2.32 -14.91 -5.23
N ALA A 94 -2.77 -16.00 -4.61
CA ALA A 94 -1.91 -17.11 -4.25
C ALA A 94 -1.28 -17.79 -5.48
N GLU A 95 -2.05 -17.99 -6.55
CA GLU A 95 -1.57 -18.57 -7.81
C GLU A 95 -0.51 -17.70 -8.49
N VAL A 96 -0.71 -16.37 -8.53
CA VAL A 96 0.30 -15.43 -9.04
C VAL A 96 1.58 -15.52 -8.24
N TYR A 97 1.48 -15.51 -6.91
CA TYR A 97 2.64 -15.62 -6.03
C TYR A 97 3.40 -16.94 -6.22
N LEU A 98 2.70 -18.07 -6.35
CA LEU A 98 3.33 -19.37 -6.61
C LEU A 98 4.08 -19.37 -7.95
N LYS A 99 3.48 -18.81 -9.01
CA LYS A 99 4.15 -18.69 -10.32
C LYS A 99 5.39 -17.79 -10.25
N MET A 100 5.33 -16.66 -9.55
CA MET A 100 6.50 -15.80 -9.32
C MET A 100 7.64 -16.58 -8.66
N ARG A 101 7.31 -17.44 -7.69
CA ARG A 101 8.29 -18.32 -7.03
C ARG A 101 8.88 -19.37 -7.95
N ASP A 102 8.05 -20.01 -8.76
CA ASP A 102 8.49 -21.03 -9.71
C ASP A 102 9.43 -20.44 -10.77
N LEU A 103 9.25 -19.15 -11.11
CA LEU A 103 10.14 -18.38 -11.98
C LEU A 103 11.41 -17.86 -11.27
N GLY A 104 11.59 -18.13 -9.98
CA GLY A 104 12.76 -17.68 -9.22
C GLY A 104 12.79 -16.19 -8.93
N MET A 105 11.65 -15.50 -8.97
CA MET A 105 11.58 -14.06 -8.67
C MET A 105 11.81 -13.79 -7.18
N GLU A 106 12.67 -12.83 -6.86
CA GLU A 106 12.99 -12.46 -5.48
C GLU A 106 12.11 -11.32 -4.92
N HIS A 107 11.39 -10.63 -5.78
CA HIS A 107 10.55 -9.48 -5.43
C HIS A 107 9.24 -9.89 -4.77
N SER A 108 8.70 -9.00 -3.94
CA SER A 108 7.39 -9.18 -3.31
C SER A 108 6.21 -8.94 -4.26
N LEU A 109 5.07 -9.52 -3.89
CA LEU A 109 3.77 -9.23 -4.46
C LEU A 109 3.00 -8.31 -3.51
N LEU A 110 2.82 -7.05 -3.90
CA LEU A 110 2.04 -6.05 -3.17
C LEU A 110 0.58 -6.10 -3.62
N VAL A 111 -0.32 -6.44 -2.71
CA VAL A 111 -1.76 -6.44 -2.95
C VAL A 111 -2.34 -5.13 -2.40
N SER A 112 -2.74 -4.26 -3.32
CA SER A 112 -3.42 -3.00 -3.05
C SER A 112 -4.90 -3.27 -2.77
N ASN A 113 -5.29 -3.18 -1.50
CA ASN A 113 -6.66 -3.33 -1.04
C ASN A 113 -7.15 -2.01 -0.43
N PRO A 114 -7.90 -1.18 -1.19
CA PRO A 114 -8.35 0.11 -0.71
C PRO A 114 -9.33 -0.04 0.47
N ILE A 115 -9.40 1.00 1.29
CA ILE A 115 -10.39 1.10 2.34
C ILE A 115 -11.80 1.16 1.73
N LEU A 116 -12.81 0.68 2.47
CA LEU A 116 -14.20 0.78 2.03
C LEU A 116 -14.63 2.25 1.96
N LYS A 117 -15.48 2.58 0.97
CA LYS A 117 -15.94 3.95 0.69
C LYS A 117 -16.51 4.68 1.92
N GLU A 118 -17.20 3.94 2.79
CA GLU A 118 -17.82 4.47 4.02
C GLU A 118 -16.81 4.92 5.09
N TYR A 119 -15.56 4.48 5.02
CA TYR A 119 -14.48 4.89 5.93
C TYR A 119 -13.43 5.79 5.25
N GLU A 120 -13.65 6.18 3.99
CA GLU A 120 -12.73 7.09 3.30
C GLU A 120 -12.73 8.46 3.96
N LEU A 121 -11.54 8.98 4.23
CA LEU A 121 -11.33 10.36 4.62
C LEU A 121 -11.22 11.24 3.38
N ASP A 122 -11.81 12.42 3.43
CA ASP A 122 -11.67 13.40 2.35
C ASP A 122 -10.19 13.80 2.21
N LYS A 123 -9.70 13.80 0.98
CA LYS A 123 -8.33 14.15 0.59
C LYS A 123 -7.93 15.54 1.10
N ASN A 124 -8.89 16.45 1.29
CA ASN A 124 -8.67 17.79 1.83
C ASN A 124 -8.76 17.86 3.37
N LEU A 125 -9.49 16.93 4.02
CA LEU A 125 -9.53 16.76 5.48
C LEU A 125 -8.34 15.94 6.01
N ALA A 126 -7.52 15.38 5.13
CA ALA A 126 -6.18 14.89 5.42
C ALA A 126 -5.22 16.07 5.74
N ASP A 127 -5.68 16.98 6.60
CA ASP A 127 -4.88 18.01 7.22
C ASP A 127 -3.81 17.29 8.04
N MET A 128 -2.56 17.50 7.62
CA MET A 128 -1.40 16.68 7.98
C MET A 128 -1.18 16.58 9.50
N SER A 129 -1.72 17.52 10.29
CA SER A 129 -1.63 17.53 11.76
C SER A 129 -2.46 16.43 12.44
N LYS A 130 -3.64 16.07 11.90
CA LYS A 130 -4.50 15.02 12.47
C LYS A 130 -4.09 13.62 12.00
N VAL A 131 -3.73 13.49 10.72
CA VAL A 131 -3.35 12.19 10.12
C VAL A 131 -2.01 11.67 10.67
N PHE A 132 -1.05 12.55 10.94
CA PHE A 132 0.23 12.13 11.52
C PHE A 132 0.05 11.51 12.91
N ARG A 133 -0.87 12.07 13.72
CA ARG A 133 -1.19 11.57 15.05
C ARG A 133 -1.93 10.23 15.02
N ILE A 134 -2.80 10.02 14.02
CA ILE A 134 -3.47 8.73 13.81
C ILE A 134 -2.49 7.69 13.26
N SER A 135 -1.66 8.04 12.29
CA SER A 135 -0.75 7.10 11.62
C SER A 135 0.45 6.68 12.48
N LEU A 136 0.85 7.49 13.48
CA LEU A 136 1.92 7.13 14.42
C LEU A 136 1.42 6.35 15.64
N CYS A 137 0.10 6.30 15.90
CA CYS A 137 -0.46 5.76 17.14
C CYS A 137 -1.28 4.47 16.99
N THR A 138 -1.34 3.79 15.84
CA THR A 138 -2.19 2.59 15.68
C THR A 138 -1.41 1.26 15.66
N PRO A 139 -1.52 0.39 16.69
CA PRO A 139 -1.43 -1.07 16.53
C PRO A 139 -2.71 -1.57 15.81
N PRO A 140 -2.81 -2.85 15.35
CA PRO A 140 -3.79 -3.24 14.35
C PRO A 140 -5.21 -3.15 14.92
N ILE A 141 -6.05 -2.28 14.38
CA ILE A 141 -7.42 -2.10 14.87
C ILE A 141 -8.40 -2.88 13.97
N PRO A 142 -9.15 -3.83 14.56
CA PRO A 142 -10.57 -4.00 14.26
C PRO A 142 -11.39 -4.04 15.58
N PRO A 143 -12.75 -4.04 15.60
CA PRO A 143 -13.75 -3.53 14.65
C PRO A 143 -14.81 -2.60 15.32
N VAL A 144 -14.56 -1.95 16.47
CA VAL A 144 -15.60 -1.18 17.22
C VAL A 144 -15.25 0.30 17.48
N ALA A 145 -14.02 0.75 17.22
CA ALA A 145 -13.53 2.03 17.72
C ALA A 145 -13.39 3.11 16.64
N MET A 146 -14.47 3.84 16.36
CA MET A 146 -14.43 5.31 16.34
C MET A 146 -15.85 5.90 16.33
N THR A 147 -16.60 5.65 17.39
CA THR A 147 -17.91 6.27 17.69
C THR A 147 -17.82 7.78 17.98
N PHE A 148 -16.69 8.43 17.73
CA PHE A 148 -16.49 9.86 17.99
C PHE A 148 -15.47 10.43 17.00
N ILE A 149 -15.96 10.92 15.87
CA ILE A 149 -15.29 11.98 15.12
C ILE A 149 -16.24 13.19 15.23
N PRO A 150 -15.94 14.18 16.09
CA PRO A 150 -16.60 15.48 16.03
C PRO A 150 -16.09 16.30 14.83
#